data_AF-A0A921ZDF2-F1
#
_entry.id   AF-A0A921ZDF2-F1
#
_cell.length_a   1.000
_cell.length_b   1.000
_cell.length_c   1.000
_cell.angle_alpha   90.00
_cell.angle_beta   90.00
_cell.angle_gamma   90.00
#
_symmetry.space_group_name_H-M   'P 1'
#
loop_
_entity.id
_entity.type
_entity.pdbx_description
1 polymer ?
#
loop_
_entity_poly.entity_id
_entity_poly.type
_entity_poly.pdbx_seq_one_letter_code
_entity_poly.pdbx_strand_id
1 'polypeptide(L)'
;MTKFIKRHLQTMTKLCPSICPTLPVVRKCCFCVPVRKGVTIFGYVNLVLSLLSLPLLVFLVVEQMTIPKAEQSTAKPLEETHDHLDPLIHLSLTIAFITVDVTMTIVLLVGAHKKKKSLLKIYLYFGIVFQLLTLCVDLAYFDYVEYIENTVYFFFLALNVYLLFLVNSTIHVIEESSEVQYVVYQETRQSA
;
A
#
# COMPACT_ATOMS: atom_id res chain seq x y z
N MET A 1 31.71 12.19 -17.05
CA MET A 1 30.35 12.67 -16.67
C MET A 1 29.71 11.87 -15.52
N THR A 2 30.06 10.59 -15.33
CA THR A 2 29.48 9.68 -14.33
C THR A 2 29.95 9.89 -12.88
N LYS A 3 31.06 10.60 -12.66
CA LYS A 3 31.60 10.89 -11.31
C LYS A 3 30.87 12.05 -10.59
N PHE A 4 30.22 12.95 -11.33
CA PHE A 4 29.56 14.12 -10.76
C PHE A 4 28.18 13.79 -10.17
N ILE A 5 27.45 12.86 -10.82
CA ILE A 5 26.15 12.35 -10.34
C ILE A 5 26.33 11.54 -9.05
N LYS A 6 27.42 10.77 -8.93
CA LYS A 6 27.70 9.95 -7.74
C LYS A 6 28.02 10.79 -6.49
N ARG A 7 28.61 11.99 -6.67
CA ARG A 7 28.84 12.94 -5.57
C ARG A 7 27.53 13.58 -5.09
N HIS A 8 26.65 14.01 -6.00
CA HIS A 8 25.37 14.60 -5.60
C HIS A 8 24.44 13.60 -4.91
N LEU A 9 24.49 12.31 -5.27
CA LEU A 9 23.70 11.27 -4.60
C LEU A 9 24.19 10.98 -3.17
N GLN A 10 25.48 11.18 -2.88
CA GLN A 10 26.05 11.04 -1.53
C GLN A 10 25.81 12.27 -0.65
N THR A 11 25.61 13.46 -1.23
CA THR A 11 25.36 14.69 -0.45
C THR A 11 23.92 14.76 0.08
N MET A 12 22.95 14.20 -0.65
CA MET A 12 21.55 14.13 -0.19
C MET A 12 21.33 13.13 0.96
N THR A 13 22.26 12.20 1.21
CA THR A 13 22.17 11.23 2.32
C THR A 13 22.68 11.78 3.66
N LYS A 14 23.30 12.97 3.68
CA LYS A 14 23.94 13.55 4.87
C LYS A 14 23.18 14.70 5.53
N LEU A 15 21.95 15.00 5.10
CA LEU A 15 21.18 16.17 5.54
C LEU A 15 19.95 15.85 6.40
N CYS A 16 19.86 14.66 7.00
CA CYS A 16 18.87 14.39 8.06
C CYS A 16 19.52 13.97 9.38
N PRO A 17 20.21 14.87 10.11
CA PRO A 17 20.60 14.64 11.50
C PRO A 17 19.61 15.25 12.49
N SER A 18 18.31 15.32 12.16
CA SER A 18 17.33 16.00 13.02
C SER A 18 15.91 15.48 12.78
N ILE A 19 15.46 14.61 13.68
CA ILE A 19 14.05 14.25 13.92
C ILE A 19 13.42 13.44 12.77
N CYS A 20 13.96 12.23 12.54
CA CYS A 20 13.07 11.12 12.23
C CYS A 20 12.76 10.44 13.57
N PRO A 21 11.52 10.46 14.09
CA PRO A 21 11.18 9.60 15.21
C PRO A 21 11.56 8.18 14.81
N THR A 22 12.34 7.50 15.66
CA THR A 22 12.66 6.08 15.52
C THR A 22 11.34 5.33 15.49
N LEU A 23 10.83 5.06 14.28
CA LEU A 23 9.63 4.25 14.09
C LEU A 23 9.88 2.95 14.85
N PRO A 24 8.99 2.55 15.78
CA PRO A 24 9.23 1.42 16.64
C PRO A 24 9.45 0.18 15.77
N VAL A 25 10.65 -0.38 15.82
CA VAL A 25 11.01 -1.57 15.05
C VAL A 25 10.33 -2.76 15.69
N VAL A 26 9.16 -3.11 15.16
CA VAL A 26 8.39 -4.24 15.66
C VAL A 26 9.02 -5.52 15.12
N ARG A 27 9.71 -6.28 15.98
CA ARG A 27 10.32 -7.58 15.64
C ARG A 27 9.31 -8.75 15.61
N LYS A 28 8.06 -8.51 16.00
CA LYS A 28 6.99 -9.53 16.07
C LYS A 28 5.67 -8.97 15.54
N CYS A 29 5.16 -9.52 14.45
CA CYS A 29 3.78 -9.24 14.01
C CYS A 29 2.83 -9.98 14.95
N CYS A 30 1.80 -9.30 15.48
CA CYS A 30 0.82 -9.86 16.42
C CYS A 30 1.45 -10.63 17.60
N PHE A 31 2.52 -10.09 18.22
CA PHE A 31 3.23 -10.65 19.39
C PHE A 31 3.90 -12.05 19.24
N CYS A 32 3.58 -12.84 18.22
CA CYS A 32 4.01 -14.24 18.11
C CYS A 32 4.63 -14.63 16.75
N VAL A 33 4.37 -13.86 15.69
CA VAL A 33 4.77 -14.26 14.33
C VAL A 33 6.01 -13.47 13.91
N PRO A 34 7.10 -14.11 13.44
CA PRO A 34 8.23 -13.39 12.89
C PRO A 34 7.75 -12.51 11.73
N VAL A 35 8.14 -11.22 11.73
CA VAL A 35 7.67 -10.18 10.78
C VAL A 35 7.65 -10.68 9.33
N ARG A 36 8.62 -11.52 8.95
CA ARG A 36 8.73 -12.15 7.63
C ARG A 36 7.52 -13.00 7.25
N LYS A 37 7.01 -13.83 8.18
CA LYS A 37 5.81 -14.64 7.96
C LYS A 37 4.56 -13.76 8.00
N GLY A 38 4.56 -12.74 8.86
CA GLY A 38 3.48 -11.75 8.94
C GLY A 38 3.23 -11.04 7.60
N VAL A 39 4.26 -10.47 6.97
CA VAL A 39 4.13 -9.81 5.65
C VAL A 39 3.56 -10.75 4.59
N THR A 40 4.03 -12.00 4.55
CA THR A 40 3.51 -12.98 3.59
C THR A 40 2.04 -13.31 3.86
N ILE A 41 1.66 -13.57 5.12
CA ILE A 41 0.28 -13.90 5.50
C ILE A 41 -0.65 -12.72 5.20
N PHE A 42 -0.33 -11.52 5.68
CA PHE A 42 -1.15 -10.33 5.44
C PHE A 42 -1.18 -9.95 3.95
N GLY A 43 -0.10 -10.15 3.20
CA GLY A 43 -0.10 -9.97 1.75
C GLY A 43 -1.05 -10.95 1.03
N TYR A 44 -1.09 -12.22 1.43
CA TYR A 44 -2.07 -13.17 0.88
C TYR A 44 -3.50 -12.82 1.28
N VAL A 45 -3.73 -12.39 2.52
CA VAL A 45 -5.06 -11.93 2.97
C VAL A 45 -5.50 -10.72 2.14
N ASN A 46 -4.62 -9.72 1.94
CA ASN A 46 -4.93 -8.56 1.10
C ASN A 46 -5.27 -8.98 -0.33
N LEU A 47 -4.47 -9.87 -0.93
CA LEU A 47 -4.71 -10.37 -2.28
C LEU A 47 -6.07 -11.08 -2.41
N VAL A 48 -6.43 -11.93 -1.44
CA VAL A 48 -7.72 -12.63 -1.43
C VAL A 48 -8.87 -11.65 -1.25
N LEU A 49 -8.74 -10.67 -0.36
CA LEU A 49 -9.76 -9.64 -0.18
C LEU A 49 -9.94 -8.80 -1.45
N SER A 50 -8.85 -8.39 -2.12
CA SER A 50 -8.92 -7.66 -3.39
C SER A 50 -9.53 -8.49 -4.52
N LEU A 51 -9.28 -9.81 -4.55
CA LEU A 51 -9.91 -10.71 -5.53
C LEU A 51 -11.39 -10.96 -5.25
N LEU A 52 -11.82 -10.95 -3.99
CA LEU A 52 -13.23 -11.07 -3.60
C LEU A 52 -13.99 -9.76 -3.78
N SER A 53 -13.33 -8.61 -3.59
CA SER A 53 -13.95 -7.31 -3.77
C SER A 53 -14.25 -7.01 -5.23
N LEU A 54 -13.38 -7.42 -6.16
CA LEU A 54 -13.58 -7.24 -7.61
C LEU A 54 -14.95 -7.69 -8.14
N PRO A 55 -15.38 -8.96 -7.99
CA PRO A 55 -16.68 -9.41 -8.49
C PRO A 55 -17.85 -8.75 -7.76
N LEU A 56 -17.68 -8.41 -6.47
CA LEU A 56 -18.72 -7.71 -5.70
C LEU A 56 -18.91 -6.28 -6.23
N LEU A 57 -17.82 -5.58 -6.54
CA LEU A 57 -17.84 -4.26 -7.15
C LEU A 57 -18.49 -4.30 -8.54
N VAL A 58 -18.15 -5.31 -9.36
CA VAL A 58 -18.79 -5.51 -10.67
C VAL A 58 -20.29 -5.80 -10.51
N PHE A 59 -20.70 -6.60 -9.53
CA PHE A 59 -22.10 -6.90 -9.27
C PHE A 59 -22.91 -5.65 -8.91
N LEU A 60 -22.41 -4.83 -7.96
CA LEU A 60 -23.05 -3.57 -7.56
C LEU A 60 -23.21 -2.62 -8.74
N VAL A 61 -22.19 -2.53 -9.59
CA VAL A 61 -22.22 -1.70 -10.80
C VAL A 61 -23.26 -2.18 -11.81
N VAL A 62 -23.36 -3.49 -12.02
CA VAL A 62 -24.37 -4.07 -12.92
C VAL A 62 -25.77 -3.80 -12.38
N GLU A 63 -25.99 -3.92 -11.07
CA GLU A 63 -27.26 -3.61 -10.42
C GLU A 63 -27.66 -2.13 -10.63
N GLN A 64 -26.73 -1.19 -10.41
CA GLN A 64 -26.98 0.23 -10.66
C GLN A 64 -27.32 0.55 -12.13
N MET A 65 -26.74 -0.20 -13.09
CA MET A 65 -27.03 -0.04 -14.52
C MET A 65 -28.32 -0.72 -14.98
N THR A 66 -28.82 -1.72 -14.24
CA THR A 66 -30.03 -2.48 -14.59
C THR A 66 -31.31 -1.96 -13.95
N ILE A 67 -31.23 -1.11 -12.92
CA ILE A 67 -32.40 -0.36 -12.44
C ILE A 67 -32.79 0.63 -13.55
N PRO A 68 -33.93 0.44 -14.23
CA PRO A 68 -34.36 1.39 -15.25
C PRO A 68 -34.58 2.74 -14.58
N LYS A 69 -34.13 3.82 -15.24
CA LYS A 69 -34.25 5.24 -14.86
C LYS A 69 -35.69 5.72 -14.50
N ALA A 70 -36.68 4.83 -14.48
CA ALA A 70 -38.09 5.12 -14.20
C ALA A 70 -38.43 5.29 -12.71
N GLU A 71 -37.60 4.85 -11.76
CA GLU A 71 -37.85 5.07 -10.31
C GLU A 71 -36.92 6.09 -9.64
N GLN A 72 -35.92 6.63 -10.36
CA GLN A 72 -35.07 7.73 -9.87
C GLN A 72 -35.70 9.11 -10.14
N SER A 73 -37.03 9.21 -10.09
CA SER A 73 -37.77 10.47 -10.24
C SER A 73 -38.55 10.85 -8.98
N THR A 74 -38.56 10.00 -7.94
CA THR A 74 -39.45 10.18 -6.77
C THR A 74 -38.74 10.28 -5.43
N ALA A 75 -37.41 10.37 -5.40
CA ALA A 75 -36.69 10.70 -4.17
C ALA A 75 -35.54 11.68 -4.45
N LYS A 76 -35.80 12.94 -4.08
CA LYS A 76 -34.92 14.13 -4.05
C LYS A 76 -34.58 14.83 -5.38
N PRO A 77 -35.29 15.94 -5.68
CA PRO A 77 -34.68 17.08 -6.33
C PRO A 77 -33.96 17.91 -5.24
N LEU A 78 -32.63 17.89 -5.23
CA LEU A 78 -31.87 19.01 -4.70
C LEU A 78 -30.73 19.28 -5.67
N GLU A 79 -30.91 20.37 -6.40
CA GLU A 79 -29.85 21.08 -7.10
C GLU A 79 -28.69 21.34 -6.12
N GLU A 80 -27.46 21.19 -6.60
CA GLU A 80 -26.40 22.22 -6.58
C GLU A 80 -25.00 21.58 -6.58
N THR A 81 -24.39 21.60 -7.77
CA THR A 81 -22.99 22.01 -7.98
C THR A 81 -21.93 21.32 -7.15
N HIS A 82 -21.59 20.08 -7.51
CA HIS A 82 -20.21 19.60 -7.42
C HIS A 82 -19.94 18.86 -8.74
N ASP A 83 -18.78 19.10 -9.35
CA ASP A 83 -18.34 18.52 -10.63
C ASP A 83 -18.36 16.98 -10.55
N HIS A 84 -19.53 16.37 -10.75
CA HIS A 84 -19.70 14.93 -10.80
C HIS A 84 -19.09 14.46 -12.12
N LEU A 85 -17.84 13.99 -12.06
CA LEU A 85 -17.26 13.15 -13.09
C LEU A 85 -18.28 12.04 -13.42
N ASP A 86 -18.48 11.80 -14.71
CA ASP A 86 -19.40 10.77 -15.18
C ASP A 86 -19.19 9.46 -14.39
N PRO A 87 -20.25 8.79 -13.93
CA PRO A 87 -20.14 7.54 -13.17
C PRO A 87 -19.34 6.47 -13.92
N LEU A 88 -19.30 6.54 -15.25
CA LEU A 88 -18.45 5.72 -16.12
C LEU A 88 -16.95 5.97 -15.91
N ILE A 89 -16.54 7.23 -15.71
CA ILE A 89 -15.13 7.61 -15.52
C ILE A 89 -14.67 7.14 -14.13
N HIS A 90 -15.49 7.36 -13.11
CA HIS A 90 -15.22 6.89 -11.74
C HIS A 90 -15.00 5.36 -11.73
N LEU A 91 -15.91 4.60 -12.37
CA LEU A 91 -15.79 3.16 -12.49
C LEU A 91 -14.47 2.71 -13.17
N SER A 92 -14.15 3.33 -14.30
CA SER A 92 -12.93 2.99 -15.06
C SER A 92 -11.66 3.23 -14.24
N LEU A 93 -11.69 4.29 -13.43
CA LEU A 93 -10.61 4.68 -12.54
C LEU A 93 -10.47 3.68 -11.37
N THR A 94 -11.57 3.29 -10.72
CA THR A 94 -11.58 2.29 -9.64
C THR A 94 -11.01 0.95 -10.11
N ILE A 95 -11.40 0.47 -11.29
CA ILE A 95 -10.88 -0.77 -11.87
C ILE A 95 -9.36 -0.67 -12.10
N ALA A 96 -8.88 0.47 -12.61
CA ALA A 96 -7.46 0.70 -12.80
C ALA A 96 -6.69 0.68 -11.47
N PHE A 97 -7.20 1.34 -10.44
CA PHE A 97 -6.60 1.35 -9.10
C PHE A 97 -6.51 -0.06 -8.50
N ILE A 98 -7.59 -0.85 -8.55
CA ILE A 98 -7.58 -2.23 -8.03
C ILE A 98 -6.59 -3.10 -8.82
N THR A 99 -6.51 -2.93 -10.13
CA THR A 99 -5.55 -3.66 -10.96
C THR A 99 -4.12 -3.35 -10.53
N VAL A 100 -3.79 -2.07 -10.32
CA VAL A 100 -2.48 -1.66 -9.82
C VAL A 100 -2.22 -2.22 -8.43
N ASP A 101 -3.18 -2.17 -7.51
CA ASP A 101 -3.08 -2.73 -6.16
C ASP A 101 -2.76 -4.24 -6.17
N VAL A 102 -3.46 -5.01 -7.01
CA VAL A 102 -3.22 -6.45 -7.20
C VAL A 102 -1.81 -6.69 -7.72
N THR A 103 -1.37 -5.95 -8.75
CA THR A 103 0.00 -6.10 -9.29
C THR A 103 1.07 -5.77 -8.25
N MET A 104 0.87 -4.70 -7.46
CA MET A 104 1.77 -4.29 -6.40
C MET A 104 1.83 -5.34 -5.29
N THR A 105 0.69 -5.90 -4.90
CA THR A 105 0.60 -7.00 -3.92
C THR A 105 1.34 -8.25 -4.42
N ILE A 106 1.26 -8.59 -5.71
CA ILE A 106 2.06 -9.69 -6.29
C ILE A 106 3.56 -9.40 -6.21
N VAL A 107 4.00 -8.18 -6.54
CA VAL A 107 5.42 -7.78 -6.43
C VAL A 107 5.91 -7.90 -4.99
N LEU A 108 5.09 -7.48 -4.02
CA LEU A 108 5.37 -7.67 -2.60
C LEU A 108 5.56 -9.15 -2.26
N LEU A 109 4.62 -10.02 -2.67
CA LEU A 109 4.68 -11.45 -2.39
C LEU A 109 5.97 -12.05 -2.95
N VAL A 110 6.32 -11.73 -4.20
CA VAL A 110 7.56 -12.20 -4.84
C VAL A 110 8.78 -11.67 -4.09
N GLY A 111 8.77 -10.40 -3.68
CA GLY A 111 9.85 -9.80 -2.90
C GLY A 111 10.04 -10.48 -1.54
N ALA A 112 8.94 -10.78 -0.85
CA ALA A 112 8.92 -11.46 0.44
C ALA A 112 9.45 -12.90 0.33
N HIS A 113 9.00 -13.64 -0.68
CA HIS A 113 9.45 -15.03 -0.94
C HIS A 113 10.92 -15.11 -1.35
N LYS A 114 11.37 -14.24 -2.26
CA LYS A 114 12.76 -14.25 -2.74
C LYS A 114 13.76 -13.60 -1.78
N LYS A 115 13.30 -13.06 -0.63
CA LYS A 115 14.13 -12.35 0.37
C LYS A 115 15.00 -11.24 -0.24
N LYS A 116 14.55 -10.65 -1.35
CA LYS A 116 15.32 -9.62 -2.07
C LYS A 116 14.98 -8.25 -1.51
N LYS A 117 15.89 -7.70 -0.72
CA LYS A 117 15.76 -6.35 -0.12
C LYS A 117 15.44 -5.25 -1.14
N SER A 118 15.99 -5.37 -2.35
CA SER A 118 15.75 -4.38 -3.42
C SER A 118 14.29 -4.32 -3.84
N LEU A 119 13.60 -5.47 -3.93
CA LEU A 119 12.19 -5.51 -4.33
C LEU A 119 11.28 -4.96 -3.22
N LEU A 120 11.59 -5.28 -1.96
CA LEU A 120 10.85 -4.72 -0.82
C LEU A 120 11.00 -3.21 -0.71
N LYS A 121 12.20 -2.66 -0.94
CA LYS A 121 12.42 -1.19 -0.93
C LYS A 121 11.67 -0.49 -2.08
N ILE A 122 11.66 -1.07 -3.27
CA ILE A 122 10.90 -0.56 -4.42
C ILE A 122 9.40 -0.58 -4.10
N TYR A 123 8.89 -1.73 -3.62
CA TYR A 123 7.49 -1.84 -3.23
C TYR A 123 7.10 -0.82 -2.16
N LEU A 124 7.93 -0.62 -1.13
CA LEU A 124 7.64 0.35 -0.08
C LEU A 124 7.50 1.78 -0.64
N TYR A 125 8.43 2.21 -1.48
CA TYR A 125 8.40 3.56 -2.05
C TYR A 125 7.17 3.77 -2.94
N PHE A 126 6.93 2.86 -3.89
CA PHE A 126 5.78 2.94 -4.78
C PHE A 126 4.45 2.79 -4.03
N GLY A 127 4.40 1.90 -3.04
CA GLY A 127 3.22 1.66 -2.22
C GLY A 127 2.84 2.86 -1.36
N ILE A 128 3.81 3.59 -0.78
CA ILE A 128 3.52 4.84 -0.06
C ILE A 128 2.93 5.88 -1.01
N VAL A 129 3.54 6.09 -2.17
CA VAL A 129 3.04 7.07 -3.16
C VAL A 129 1.64 6.71 -3.63
N PHE A 130 1.42 5.43 -3.93
CA PHE A 130 0.12 4.93 -4.37
C PHE A 130 -0.95 5.07 -3.29
N GLN A 131 -0.62 4.74 -2.04
CA GLN A 131 -1.57 4.86 -0.92
C GLN A 131 -1.95 6.31 -0.63
N LEU A 132 -1.01 7.25 -0.77
CA LEU A 132 -1.30 8.68 -0.67
C LEU A 132 -2.19 9.15 -1.82
N LEU A 133 -1.94 8.67 -3.04
CA LEU A 133 -2.79 8.98 -4.19
C LEU A 133 -4.22 8.48 -3.99
N THR A 134 -4.38 7.23 -3.55
CA THR A 134 -5.69 6.64 -3.24
C THR A 134 -6.40 7.45 -2.16
N LEU A 135 -5.70 7.80 -1.07
CA LEU A 135 -6.28 8.64 0.00
C LEU A 135 -6.75 10.00 -0.53
N CYS A 136 -5.98 10.65 -1.42
CA CYS A 136 -6.39 11.93 -2.01
C CYS A 136 -7.65 11.79 -2.87
N VAL A 137 -7.76 10.70 -3.63
CA VAL A 137 -8.96 10.41 -4.44
C VAL A 137 -10.15 10.12 -3.53
N ASP A 138 -9.99 9.26 -2.53
CA ASP A 138 -11.07 8.91 -1.59
C ASP A 138 -11.60 10.14 -0.84
N LEU A 139 -10.71 11.06 -0.44
CA LEU A 139 -11.10 12.33 0.20
C LEU A 139 -11.81 13.28 -0.77
N ALA A 140 -11.47 13.27 -2.06
CA ALA A 140 -12.14 14.10 -3.06
C ALA A 140 -13.55 13.60 -3.38
N TYR A 141 -13.78 12.29 -3.30
CA TYR A 141 -15.07 11.62 -3.53
C TYR A 141 -15.86 11.31 -2.25
N PHE A 142 -15.44 11.87 -1.12
CA PHE A 142 -16.04 11.56 0.18
C PHE A 142 -17.50 12.02 0.23
N ASP A 143 -18.43 11.08 0.23
CA ASP A 143 -19.86 11.33 0.49
C ASP A 143 -20.21 10.96 1.94
N TYR A 144 -20.93 11.85 2.62
CA TYR A 144 -21.39 11.67 3.99
C TYR A 144 -22.66 10.82 4.08
N VAL A 145 -23.39 10.66 2.98
CA VAL A 145 -24.65 9.91 2.95
C VAL A 145 -24.41 8.40 2.99
N GLU A 146 -23.30 7.93 2.40
CA GLU A 146 -22.97 6.51 2.25
C GLU A 146 -21.86 6.06 3.23
N TYR A 147 -22.07 6.30 4.52
CA TYR A 147 -21.07 6.02 5.57
C TYR A 147 -20.61 4.55 5.64
N ILE A 148 -21.44 3.58 5.24
CA ILE A 148 -21.08 2.15 5.27
C ILE A 148 -20.01 1.85 4.21
N GLU A 149 -20.22 2.30 2.97
CA GLU A 149 -19.27 2.07 1.88
C GLU A 149 -17.93 2.75 2.19
N ASN A 150 -18.01 3.99 2.65
CA ASN A 150 -16.85 4.76 3.04
C ASN A 150 -16.05 4.08 4.17
N THR A 151 -16.73 3.51 5.17
CA THR A 151 -16.09 2.73 6.25
C THR A 151 -15.33 1.52 5.72
N VAL A 152 -15.86 0.82 4.72
CA VAL A 152 -15.17 -0.31 4.08
C VAL A 152 -13.91 0.15 3.37
N TYR A 153 -13.95 1.25 2.62
CA TYR A 153 -12.76 1.83 1.98
C TYR A 153 -11.69 2.23 2.99
N PHE A 154 -12.07 2.90 4.09
CA PHE A 154 -11.12 3.23 5.17
C PHE A 154 -10.50 1.99 5.81
N PHE A 155 -11.27 0.92 5.98
CA PHE A 155 -10.74 -0.34 6.50
C PHE A 155 -9.70 -0.95 5.56
N PHE A 156 -9.97 -0.99 4.25
CA PHE A 156 -9.01 -1.44 3.25
C PHE A 156 -7.77 -0.56 3.20
N LEU A 157 -7.93 0.76 3.27
CA LEU A 157 -6.83 1.71 3.34
C LEU A 157 -5.96 1.47 4.58
N ALA A 158 -6.58 1.28 5.74
CA ALA A 158 -5.88 0.98 6.99
C ALA A 158 -5.11 -0.35 6.90
N LEU A 159 -5.68 -1.37 6.26
CA LEU A 159 -5.02 -2.66 6.04
C LEU A 159 -3.78 -2.50 5.14
N ASN A 160 -3.88 -1.74 4.04
CA ASN A 160 -2.76 -1.46 3.16
C ASN A 160 -1.66 -0.63 3.83
N VAL A 161 -2.02 0.39 4.62
CA VAL A 161 -1.07 1.16 5.43
C VAL A 161 -0.37 0.27 6.46
N TYR A 162 -1.11 -0.61 7.14
CA TYR A 162 -0.55 -1.57 8.07
C TYR A 162 0.44 -2.53 7.39
N LEU A 163 0.11 -2.97 6.17
CA LEU A 163 0.97 -3.82 5.38
C LEU A 163 2.27 -3.09 4.98
N LEU A 164 2.20 -1.81 4.58
CA LEU A 164 3.39 -0.98 4.33
C LEU A 164 4.28 -0.86 5.57
N PHE A 165 3.67 -0.66 6.74
CA PHE A 165 4.39 -0.62 8.01
C PHE A 165 5.10 -1.95 8.32
N LEU A 166 4.46 -3.09 8.06
CA LEU A 166 5.07 -4.41 8.22
C LEU A 166 6.23 -4.63 7.24
N VAL A 167 6.12 -4.15 6.00
CA VAL A 167 7.20 -4.20 5.02
C VAL A 167 8.39 -3.36 5.45
N ASN A 168 8.14 -2.14 5.93
CA ASN A 168 9.20 -1.28 6.46
C ASN A 168 9.93 -1.95 7.63
N SER A 169 9.18 -2.53 8.56
CA SER A 169 9.74 -3.31 9.67
C SER A 169 10.56 -4.52 9.19
N THR A 170 10.11 -5.20 8.12
CA THR A 170 10.85 -6.32 7.52
C THR A 170 12.18 -5.88 6.91
N ILE A 171 12.21 -4.74 6.23
CA ILE A 171 13.43 -4.18 5.63
C ILE A 171 14.46 -3.88 6.72
N HIS A 172 14.04 -3.21 7.80
CA HIS A 172 14.91 -2.91 8.94
C HIS A 172 15.49 -4.18 9.58
N VAL A 173 14.68 -5.20 9.80
CA VAL A 173 15.13 -6.48 10.37
C VAL A 173 16.14 -7.20 9.46
N ILE A 174 15.95 -7.11 8.13
CA ILE A 174 16.91 -7.69 7.17
C ILE A 174 18.23 -6.91 7.19
N GLU A 175 18.18 -5.58 7.29
CA GLU A 175 19.36 -4.71 7.36
C GLU A 175 20.20 -4.98 8.61
N GLU A 176 19.57 -5.02 9.78
CA GLU A 176 20.24 -5.32 11.05
C GLU A 176 20.89 -6.72 11.03
N SER A 177 20.19 -7.73 10.48
CA SER A 177 20.76 -9.09 10.36
C SER A 177 21.97 -9.17 9.42
N SER A 178 22.02 -8.30 8.40
CA SER A 178 23.15 -8.24 7.46
C SER A 178 24.39 -7.61 8.08
N GLU A 179 24.23 -6.63 8.96
CA GLU A 179 25.34 -5.97 9.65
C GLU A 179 26.01 -6.91 10.66
N VAL A 180 25.22 -7.63 11.46
CA VAL A 180 25.75 -8.60 12.43
C VAL A 180 26.55 -9.70 11.74
N GLN A 181 26.07 -10.22 10.60
CA GLN A 181 26.78 -11.28 9.86
C GLN A 181 28.12 -10.80 9.29
N TYR A 182 28.25 -9.51 8.94
CA TYR A 182 29.51 -8.94 8.45
C TYR A 182 30.55 -8.81 9.56
N VAL A 183 30.14 -8.36 10.76
CA VAL A 183 31.03 -8.20 11.91
C VAL A 183 31.62 -9.55 12.36
N VAL A 184 30.78 -10.59 12.45
CA VAL A 184 31.24 -11.95 12.82
C VAL A 184 32.24 -12.51 11.81
N TYR A 185 32.03 -12.30 10.51
CA TYR A 185 32.96 -12.75 9.48
C TYR A 185 34.30 -12.01 9.58
N GLN A 186 34.28 -10.72 9.94
CA GLN A 186 35.49 -9.93 10.12
C GLN A 186 36.31 -10.38 11.34
N GLU A 187 35.67 -10.66 12.49
CA GLU A 187 36.35 -11.17 13.69
C GLU A 187 36.96 -12.56 13.46
N THR A 188 36.24 -13.46 12.77
CA THR A 188 36.74 -14.80 12.43
C THR A 188 37.99 -14.74 11.54
N ARG A 189 38.10 -13.71 10.68
CA ARG A 189 39.26 -13.53 9.81
C ARG A 189 40.48 -12.89 10.52
N GLN A 190 40.27 -12.20 11.64
CA GLN A 190 41.35 -11.61 12.44
C GLN A 190 41.92 -12.57 13.48
N SER A 191 41.22 -13.68 13.76
CA SER A 191 41.60 -14.71 14.73
C SER A 191 42.22 -15.97 14.09
N ALA A 192 42.37 -15.99 12.77
CA ALA A 192 43.05 -17.02 11.98
C ALA A 192 44.31 -16.46 11.31
#